data_AF-A0A7J9XLJ2-F1
#
_entry.id   AF-A0A7J9XLJ2-F1
#
_cell.length_a   1.000
_cell.length_b   1.000
_cell.length_c   1.000
_cell.angle_alpha   90.00
_cell.angle_beta   90.00
_cell.angle_gamma   90.00
#
_symmetry.space_group_name_H-M   'P 1'
#
loop_
_entity.id
_entity.type
_entity.pdbx_description
1 polymer ?
#
loop_
_entity_poly.entity_id
_entity_poly.type
_entity_poly.pdbx_seq_one_letter_code
_entity_poly.pdbx_strand_id
1 'polypeptide(L)'
;MSWAPARPEWVTPPQNEVADLMWVAYRLHAERGRPWSSGVLAATAWVRGGRAAPVTERDEWPVTRELAIAEMWAAVVASERDSGIPRPPVEQTCVDLGVGWREPPPVDAEYAIGAWRVLRWVLGVSGQQVPIPVPVRNPDGTILTADQLYEQVVAAEPDRYRVPERQVELRRWAAAQAQRYRQMEQLVTSTQRQVAADLSAHGQPSTERCNTG
;
A
#
# COMPACT_ATOMS: atom_id res chain seq x y z
N MET A 1 12.76 16.59 15.47
CA MET A 1 12.58 16.74 14.00
C MET A 1 11.70 15.60 13.52
N SER A 2 10.46 15.87 13.14
CA SER A 2 9.57 14.85 12.56
C SER A 2 9.98 14.66 11.10
N TRP A 3 10.69 13.58 10.81
CA TRP A 3 10.93 13.17 9.43
C TRP A 3 9.60 12.66 8.85
N ALA A 4 8.91 13.53 8.10
CA ALA A 4 7.83 13.12 7.23
C ALA A 4 8.46 12.90 5.85
N PRO A 5 8.75 11.65 5.44
CA PRO A 5 9.26 11.43 4.10
C PRO A 5 8.25 11.95 3.10
N ALA A 6 8.68 12.94 2.31
CA ALA A 6 7.90 13.44 1.19
C ALA A 6 7.69 12.28 0.22
N ARG A 7 6.44 12.08 -0.21
CA ARG A 7 6.10 11.08 -1.23
C ARG A 7 6.94 11.37 -2.49
N PRO A 8 7.67 10.38 -3.05
CA PRO A 8 8.35 10.58 -4.33
C PRO A 8 7.37 11.05 -5.41
N GLU A 9 7.78 11.98 -6.27
CA GLU A 9 6.89 12.61 -7.27
C GLU A 9 6.30 11.60 -8.27
N TRP A 10 7.00 10.49 -8.52
CA TRP A 10 6.57 9.44 -9.45
C TRP A 10 5.45 8.54 -8.89
N VAL A 11 5.16 8.60 -7.58
CA VAL A 11 4.09 7.79 -6.96
C VAL A 11 2.73 8.36 -7.38
N THR A 12 2.00 7.58 -8.17
CA THR A 12 0.71 8.00 -8.75
C THR A 12 -0.38 8.20 -7.68
N PRO A 13 -0.63 7.24 -6.75
CA PRO A 13 -1.72 7.37 -5.79
C PRO A 13 -1.50 8.50 -4.78
N PRO A 14 -2.57 9.19 -4.34
CA PRO A 14 -2.50 10.21 -3.29
C PRO A 14 -1.79 9.73 -2.01
N GLN A 15 -1.10 10.65 -1.33
CA GLN A 15 -0.30 10.32 -0.14
C GLN A 15 -1.13 9.71 1.00
N ASN A 16 -2.35 10.19 1.20
CA ASN A 16 -3.28 9.66 2.20
C ASN A 16 -3.68 8.21 1.89
N GLU A 17 -3.92 7.87 0.62
CA GLU A 17 -4.24 6.50 0.20
C GLU A 17 -3.08 5.53 0.46
N VAL A 18 -1.84 5.94 0.16
CA VAL A 18 -0.63 5.16 0.49
C VAL A 18 -0.46 5.01 2.00
N ALA A 19 -0.75 6.05 2.77
CA ALA A 19 -0.67 6.00 4.23
C ALA A 19 -1.73 5.06 4.84
N ASP A 20 -2.98 5.15 4.38
CA ASP A 20 -4.06 4.27 4.81
C ASP A 20 -3.76 2.81 4.45
N LEU A 21 -3.23 2.55 3.24
CA LEU A 21 -2.82 1.20 2.81
C LEU A 21 -1.80 0.59 3.79
N MET A 22 -0.80 1.37 4.19
CA MET A 22 0.21 0.91 5.15
C MET A 22 -0.42 0.45 6.47
N TRP A 23 -1.37 1.21 7.01
CA TRP A 23 -2.01 0.90 8.29
C TRP A 23 -2.96 -0.29 8.20
N VAL A 24 -3.74 -0.39 7.12
CA VAL A 24 -4.61 -1.54 6.89
C VAL A 24 -3.77 -2.81 6.67
N ALA A 25 -2.70 -2.73 5.87
CA ALA A 25 -1.78 -3.84 5.65
C ALA A 25 -1.09 -4.28 6.95
N TYR A 26 -0.63 -3.33 7.76
CA TYR A 26 -0.07 -3.60 9.09
C TYR A 26 -1.04 -4.36 9.98
N ARG A 27 -2.29 -3.90 10.05
CA ARG A 27 -3.32 -4.55 10.88
C ARG A 27 -3.61 -5.97 10.41
N LEU A 28 -3.77 -6.16 9.09
CA LEU A 28 -4.00 -7.49 8.52
C LEU A 28 -2.82 -8.44 8.75
N HIS A 29 -1.59 -7.94 8.63
CA HIS A 29 -0.39 -8.69 8.94
C HIS A 29 -0.35 -9.08 10.42
N ALA A 30 -0.57 -8.13 11.34
CA ALA A 30 -0.56 -8.39 12.78
C ALA A 30 -1.63 -9.40 13.23
N GLU A 31 -2.82 -9.38 12.61
CA GLU A 31 -3.92 -10.29 12.99
C GLU A 31 -3.78 -11.68 12.35
N ARG A 32 -3.28 -11.78 11.11
CA ARG A 32 -3.38 -13.02 10.32
C ARG A 32 -2.03 -13.60 9.90
N GLY A 33 -0.95 -12.84 10.00
CA GLY A 33 0.40 -13.27 9.62
C GLY A 33 0.54 -13.73 8.17
N ARG A 34 -0.34 -13.32 7.25
CA ARG A 34 -0.34 -13.84 5.87
C ARG A 34 0.82 -13.25 5.07
N PRO A 35 1.62 -14.06 4.33
CA PRO A 35 2.75 -13.57 3.56
C PRO A 35 2.37 -12.47 2.57
N TRP A 36 1.23 -12.60 1.89
CA TRP A 36 0.69 -11.56 1.02
C TRP A 36 0.58 -10.17 1.69
N SER A 37 -0.03 -10.10 2.87
CA SER A 37 -0.16 -8.82 3.60
C SER A 37 1.19 -8.27 4.05
N SER A 38 2.15 -9.15 4.36
CA SER A 38 3.53 -8.76 4.68
C SER A 38 4.23 -8.12 3.48
N GLY A 39 4.06 -8.67 2.27
CA GLY A 39 4.60 -8.11 1.03
C GLY A 39 4.01 -6.74 0.70
N VAL A 40 2.68 -6.60 0.88
CA VAL A 40 2.00 -5.30 0.72
C VAL A 40 2.56 -4.27 1.70
N LEU A 41 2.69 -4.62 2.98
CA LEU A 41 3.23 -3.74 4.02
C LEU A 41 4.69 -3.35 3.72
N ALA A 42 5.53 -4.31 3.37
CA ALA A 42 6.95 -4.10 3.09
C ALA A 42 7.16 -3.16 1.90
N ALA A 43 6.48 -3.40 0.77
CA ALA A 43 6.55 -2.54 -0.40
C ALA A 43 6.04 -1.12 -0.11
N THR A 44 4.94 -0.99 0.64
CA THR A 44 4.40 0.33 1.02
C THR A 44 5.36 1.08 1.93
N ALA A 45 5.99 0.41 2.89
CA ALA A 45 6.99 0.99 3.77
C ALA A 45 8.26 1.42 3.01
N TRP A 46 8.72 0.60 2.05
CA TRP A 46 9.86 0.90 1.20
C TRP A 46 9.64 2.17 0.37
N VAL A 47 8.54 2.26 -0.39
CA VAL A 47 8.19 3.44 -1.20
C VAL A 47 8.11 4.72 -0.36
N ARG A 48 7.77 4.58 0.92
CA ARG A 48 7.62 5.69 1.87
C ARG A 48 8.90 6.12 2.57
N GLY A 49 10.07 5.51 2.35
CA GLY A 49 11.27 5.91 3.11
C GLY A 49 11.85 4.85 4.03
N GLY A 50 11.07 3.84 4.40
CA GLY A 50 11.22 3.23 5.71
C GLY A 50 12.20 2.07 5.82
N ARG A 51 12.54 1.39 4.71
CA ARG A 51 13.23 0.08 4.71
C ARG A 51 14.02 -0.15 3.42
N ALA A 52 14.72 -1.30 3.34
CA ALA A 52 15.21 -1.85 2.08
C ALA A 52 14.05 -2.34 1.19
N ALA A 53 14.34 -2.56 -0.09
CA ALA A 53 13.38 -3.03 -1.07
C ALA A 53 12.85 -4.42 -0.68
N PRO A 54 11.54 -4.66 -0.82
CA PRO A 54 10.87 -5.81 -0.21
C PRO A 54 11.34 -7.16 -0.73
N VAL A 55 11.79 -7.25 -1.98
CA VAL A 55 12.10 -8.47 -2.71
C VAL A 55 13.58 -8.59 -3.01
N THR A 56 14.27 -7.52 -3.42
CA THR A 56 15.72 -7.57 -3.72
C THR A 56 16.62 -7.12 -2.57
N GLU A 57 16.03 -6.70 -1.45
CA GLU A 57 16.75 -6.20 -0.27
C GLU A 57 17.69 -5.02 -0.57
N ARG A 58 17.40 -4.29 -1.64
CA ARG A 58 18.12 -3.09 -2.10
C ARG A 58 17.95 -1.93 -1.13
N ASP A 59 19.05 -1.28 -0.76
CA ASP A 59 19.09 -0.17 0.19
C ASP A 59 19.39 1.17 -0.49
N GLU A 60 19.32 1.23 -1.82
CA GLU A 60 19.51 2.48 -2.57
C GLU A 60 18.42 3.52 -2.25
N TRP A 61 18.86 4.75 -1.93
CA TRP A 61 18.02 5.90 -1.60
C TRP A 61 18.47 7.16 -2.37
N PRO A 62 17.54 8.00 -2.88
CA PRO A 62 16.09 7.87 -2.83
C PRO A 62 15.52 6.79 -3.77
N VAL A 63 14.35 6.24 -3.44
CA VAL A 63 13.65 5.30 -4.34
C VAL A 63 13.18 6.04 -5.58
N THR A 64 13.80 5.73 -6.73
CA THR A 64 13.42 6.25 -8.04
C THR A 64 12.32 5.41 -8.67
N ARG A 65 11.69 5.94 -9.73
CA ARG A 65 10.68 5.22 -10.49
C ARG A 65 11.27 3.96 -11.13
N GLU A 66 12.49 4.07 -11.64
CA GLU A 66 13.25 3.00 -12.29
C GLU A 66 13.58 1.88 -11.30
N LEU A 67 13.99 2.21 -10.07
CA LEU A 67 14.17 1.23 -8.99
C LEU A 67 12.87 0.50 -8.67
N ALA A 68 11.74 1.22 -8.60
CA ALA A 68 10.43 0.61 -8.35
C ALA A 68 10.00 -0.32 -9.51
N ILE A 69 10.31 0.01 -10.76
CA ILE A 69 10.05 -0.87 -11.91
C ILE A 69 10.94 -2.13 -11.85
N ALA A 70 12.23 -1.99 -11.55
CA ALA A 70 13.14 -3.12 -11.39
C ALA A 70 12.67 -4.05 -10.25
N GLU A 71 12.27 -3.49 -9.11
CA GLU A 71 11.74 -4.25 -7.98
C GLU A 71 10.42 -4.95 -8.31
N MET A 72 9.56 -4.32 -9.11
CA MET A 72 8.31 -4.92 -9.58
C MET A 72 8.60 -6.17 -10.42
N TRP A 73 9.61 -6.13 -11.29
CA TRP A 73 10.02 -7.30 -12.08
C TRP A 73 10.70 -8.38 -11.23
N ALA A 74 11.50 -7.99 -10.23
CA ALA A 74 12.03 -8.94 -9.26
C ALA A 74 10.93 -9.67 -8.49
N ALA A 75 9.84 -8.96 -8.13
CA ALA A 75 8.67 -9.57 -7.51
C ALA A 75 7.96 -10.58 -8.43
N VAL A 76 7.87 -10.31 -9.74
CA VAL A 76 7.35 -11.29 -10.72
C VAL A 76 8.21 -12.54 -10.73
N VAL A 77 9.54 -12.39 -10.92
CA VAL A 77 10.49 -13.51 -10.97
C VAL A 77 10.44 -14.34 -9.69
N ALA A 78 10.34 -13.69 -8.52
CA ALA A 78 10.23 -14.36 -7.24
C ALA A 78 8.91 -15.16 -7.12
N SER A 79 7.78 -14.59 -7.57
CA SER A 79 6.47 -15.26 -7.52
C SER A 79 6.33 -16.44 -8.48
N GLU A 80 7.09 -16.43 -9.58
CA GLU A 80 7.00 -17.42 -10.66
C GLU A 80 8.14 -18.45 -10.64
N ARG A 81 9.03 -18.41 -9.64
CA ARG A 81 10.28 -19.21 -9.59
C ARG A 81 10.09 -20.70 -9.91
N ASP A 82 9.00 -21.30 -9.42
CA ASP A 82 8.70 -22.73 -9.57
C ASP A 82 7.55 -23.01 -10.55
N SER A 83 7.09 -22.00 -11.28
CA SER A 83 5.92 -22.12 -12.18
C SER A 83 6.22 -22.82 -13.51
N GLY A 84 7.50 -22.96 -13.88
CA GLY A 84 7.94 -23.42 -15.20
C GLY A 84 7.68 -22.43 -16.34
N ILE A 85 7.14 -21.25 -16.05
CA ILE A 85 6.94 -20.17 -17.02
C ILE A 85 8.32 -19.55 -17.35
N PRO A 86 8.66 -19.37 -18.65
CA PRO A 86 9.88 -18.70 -19.03
C PRO A 86 9.96 -17.29 -18.44
N ARG A 87 11.11 -16.95 -17.84
CA ARG A 87 11.32 -15.63 -17.24
C ARG A 87 11.23 -14.54 -18.32
N PRO A 88 10.59 -13.39 -18.03
CA PRO A 88 10.69 -12.23 -18.89
C PRO A 88 12.16 -11.75 -18.96
N PRO A 89 12.55 -10.99 -20.00
CA PRO A 89 13.91 -10.47 -20.16
C PRO A 89 14.18 -9.30 -19.18
N VAL A 90 14.17 -9.62 -17.88
CA VAL A 90 14.26 -8.65 -16.78
C VAL A 90 15.61 -7.97 -16.72
N GLU A 91 16.68 -8.67 -17.08
CA GLU A 91 18.05 -8.14 -17.11
C GLU A 91 18.17 -7.02 -18.14
N GLN A 92 17.67 -7.26 -19.35
CA GLN A 92 17.65 -6.24 -20.41
C GLN A 92 16.77 -5.05 -20.02
N THR A 93 15.59 -5.32 -19.44
CA THR A 93 14.70 -4.26 -18.95
C THR A 93 15.39 -3.39 -17.90
N CYS A 94 16.15 -3.98 -16.98
CA CYS A 94 16.88 -3.24 -15.97
C CYS A 94 18.04 -2.41 -16.58
N VAL A 95 18.76 -2.97 -17.56
CA VAL A 95 19.78 -2.24 -18.32
C VAL A 95 19.19 -1.01 -19.02
N ASP A 96 18.04 -1.17 -19.69
CA ASP A 96 17.37 -0.07 -20.39
C ASP A 96 16.90 1.04 -19.43
N LEU A 97 16.62 0.70 -18.18
CA LEU A 97 16.27 1.64 -17.10
C LEU A 97 17.50 2.24 -16.41
N GLY A 98 18.71 1.83 -16.75
CA GLY A 98 19.95 2.26 -16.07
C GLY A 98 20.09 1.71 -14.66
N VAL A 99 19.40 0.62 -14.33
CA VAL A 99 19.40 -0.01 -13.01
C VAL A 99 20.08 -1.37 -13.10
N GLY A 100 21.04 -1.66 -12.21
CA GLY A 100 21.63 -3.00 -12.14
C GLY A 100 20.58 -4.04 -11.72
N TRP A 101 20.45 -5.15 -12.46
CA TRP A 101 19.63 -6.28 -12.02
C TRP A 101 20.21 -6.93 -10.76
N ARG A 102 19.35 -7.26 -9.80
CA ARG A 102 19.70 -8.04 -8.61
C ARG A 102 18.73 -9.22 -8.53
N GLU A 103 19.26 -10.43 -8.63
CA GLU A 103 18.46 -11.65 -8.48
C GLU A 103 17.84 -11.66 -7.08
N PRO A 104 16.51 -11.84 -6.95
CA PRO A 104 15.88 -11.88 -5.65
C PRO A 104 16.32 -13.13 -4.87
N PRO A 105 16.58 -13.03 -3.55
CA PRO A 105 16.70 -14.21 -2.70
C PRO A 105 15.42 -15.07 -2.75
N PRO A 106 15.48 -16.35 -2.32
CA PRO A 106 14.28 -17.15 -2.12
C PRO A 106 13.33 -16.44 -1.12
N VAL A 107 12.15 -16.06 -1.60
CA VAL A 107 11.08 -15.47 -0.80
C VAL A 107 9.77 -16.21 -1.07
N ASP A 108 8.82 -16.10 -0.15
CA ASP A 108 7.50 -16.67 -0.33
C ASP A 108 6.78 -16.04 -1.56
N ALA A 109 6.13 -16.88 -2.37
CA ALA A 109 5.48 -16.43 -3.60
C ALA A 109 4.30 -15.49 -3.34
N GLU A 110 3.50 -15.73 -2.29
CA GLU A 110 2.39 -14.83 -1.92
C GLU A 110 2.92 -13.48 -1.43
N TYR A 111 4.03 -13.47 -0.67
CA TYR A 111 4.74 -12.26 -0.29
C TYR A 111 5.18 -11.44 -1.53
N ALA A 112 5.82 -12.09 -2.49
CA ALA A 112 6.25 -11.45 -3.74
C ALA A 112 5.05 -10.88 -4.52
N ILE A 113 3.94 -11.62 -4.61
CA ILE A 113 2.68 -11.13 -5.23
C ILE A 113 2.15 -9.90 -4.50
N GLY A 114 2.20 -9.86 -3.18
CA GLY A 114 1.80 -8.71 -2.38
C GLY A 114 2.61 -7.45 -2.72
N ALA A 115 3.95 -7.59 -2.76
CA ALA A 115 4.85 -6.52 -3.15
C ALA A 115 4.61 -6.06 -4.61
N TRP A 116 4.50 -7.00 -5.54
CA TRP A 116 4.22 -6.73 -6.95
C TRP A 116 2.94 -5.91 -7.16
N ARG A 117 1.84 -6.25 -6.48
CA ARG A 117 0.57 -5.51 -6.58
C ARG A 117 0.71 -4.07 -6.11
N VAL A 118 1.42 -3.84 -5.00
CA VAL A 118 1.70 -2.47 -4.52
C VAL A 118 2.51 -1.70 -5.54
N LEU A 119 3.60 -2.28 -6.05
CA LEU A 119 4.48 -1.62 -7.00
C LEU A 119 3.76 -1.25 -8.29
N ARG A 120 2.96 -2.15 -8.85
CA ARG A 120 2.10 -1.86 -10.02
C ARG A 120 1.13 -0.72 -9.77
N TRP A 121 0.50 -0.71 -8.59
CA TRP A 121 -0.44 0.34 -8.20
C TRP A 121 0.25 1.70 -8.02
N VAL A 122 1.38 1.78 -7.30
CA VAL A 122 2.10 3.05 -7.11
C VAL A 122 2.71 3.59 -8.40
N LEU A 123 3.12 2.71 -9.32
CA LEU A 123 3.62 3.07 -10.65
C LEU A 123 2.52 3.56 -11.61
N GLY A 124 1.24 3.48 -11.21
CA GLY A 124 0.12 3.92 -12.02
C GLY A 124 -0.12 3.04 -13.26
N VAL A 125 0.21 1.75 -13.18
CA VAL A 125 -0.06 0.82 -14.29
C VAL A 125 -1.57 0.77 -14.54
N SER A 126 -1.99 0.89 -15.81
CA SER A 126 -3.40 0.97 -16.17
C SER A 126 -4.23 -0.21 -15.65
N GLY A 127 -5.44 0.08 -15.19
CA GLY A 127 -6.39 -0.91 -14.68
C GLY A 127 -6.04 -1.50 -13.31
N GLN A 128 -4.99 -1.01 -12.65
CA GLN A 128 -4.64 -1.47 -11.30
C GLN A 128 -5.51 -0.81 -10.24
N GLN A 129 -6.01 -1.62 -9.32
CA GLN A 129 -6.73 -1.18 -8.14
C GLN A 129 -5.80 -1.22 -6.92
N VAL A 130 -6.17 -0.49 -5.87
CA VAL A 130 -5.47 -0.56 -4.59
C VAL A 130 -5.41 -2.04 -4.11
N PRO A 131 -4.24 -2.56 -3.71
CA PRO A 131 -4.08 -4.00 -3.41
C PRO A 131 -4.97 -4.49 -2.27
N ILE A 132 -5.21 -3.63 -1.27
CA ILE A 132 -6.15 -3.84 -0.17
C ILE A 132 -7.11 -2.65 -0.17
N PRO A 133 -8.43 -2.86 -0.05
CA PRO A 133 -9.37 -1.74 0.07
C PRO A 133 -8.98 -0.79 1.21
N VAL A 134 -8.95 0.50 0.91
CA VAL A 134 -8.67 1.60 1.84
C VAL A 134 -9.82 2.62 1.80
N PRO A 135 -10.01 3.45 2.83
CA PRO A 135 -10.96 4.54 2.77
C PRO A 135 -10.58 5.53 1.67
N VAL A 136 -11.57 5.99 0.90
CA VAL A 136 -11.37 7.07 -0.07
C VAL A 136 -11.63 8.41 0.62
N ARG A 137 -10.71 9.35 0.43
CA ARG A 137 -10.72 10.65 1.10
C ARG A 137 -10.81 11.81 0.10
N ASN A 138 -11.44 12.89 0.53
CA ASN A 138 -11.34 14.19 -0.10
C ASN A 138 -9.90 14.75 -0.01
N PRO A 139 -9.54 15.76 -0.82
CA PRO A 139 -8.22 16.39 -0.75
C PRO A 139 -7.85 16.99 0.62
N ASP A 140 -8.86 17.37 1.42
CA ASP A 140 -8.70 17.86 2.79
C ASP A 140 -8.49 16.74 3.83
N GLY A 141 -8.52 15.47 3.41
CA GLY A 141 -8.35 14.30 4.25
C GLY A 141 -9.63 13.72 4.84
N THR A 142 -10.78 14.39 4.68
CA THR A 142 -12.08 13.88 5.16
C THR A 142 -12.54 12.66 4.35
N ILE A 143 -13.27 11.73 4.96
CA ILE A 143 -13.84 10.57 4.25
C ILE A 143 -14.98 11.02 3.34
N LEU A 144 -15.03 10.46 2.12
CA LEU A 144 -16.13 10.70 1.20
C LEU A 144 -17.47 10.28 1.81
N THR A 145 -18.43 11.21 1.76
CA THR A 145 -19.82 10.96 2.19
C THR A 145 -20.59 10.18 1.13
N ALA A 146 -21.76 9.65 1.51
CA ALA A 146 -22.63 8.95 0.57
C ALA A 146 -23.08 9.87 -0.59
N ASP A 147 -23.35 11.15 -0.31
CA ASP A 147 -23.76 12.10 -1.34
C ASP A 147 -22.61 12.41 -2.29
N GLN A 148 -21.39 12.62 -1.78
CA GLN A 148 -20.21 12.83 -2.62
C GLN A 148 -19.91 11.61 -3.51
N LEU A 149 -20.04 10.39 -2.98
CA LEU A 149 -19.87 9.17 -3.78
C LEU A 149 -20.94 9.03 -4.86
N TYR A 150 -22.19 9.35 -4.53
CA TYR A 150 -23.28 9.38 -5.50
C TYR A 150 -23.00 10.39 -6.61
N GLU A 151 -22.64 11.62 -6.26
CA GLU A 151 -22.34 12.70 -7.21
C GLU A 151 -21.17 12.34 -8.14
N GLN A 152 -20.08 11.77 -7.61
CA GLN A 152 -18.93 11.34 -8.41
C GLN A 152 -19.31 10.29 -9.46
N VAL A 153 -20.11 9.29 -9.09
CA VAL A 153 -20.53 8.23 -10.01
C VAL A 153 -21.52 8.76 -11.06
N VAL A 154 -22.44 9.64 -10.67
CA VAL A 154 -23.36 10.30 -11.62
C VAL A 154 -22.58 11.18 -12.60
N ALA A 155 -21.56 11.91 -12.14
CA ALA A 155 -20.73 12.76 -12.99
C ALA A 155 -19.91 11.94 -14.01
N ALA A 156 -19.44 10.74 -13.62
CA ALA A 156 -18.68 9.86 -14.50
C ALA A 156 -19.55 9.15 -15.55
N GLU A 157 -20.80 8.80 -15.21
CA GLU A 157 -21.71 8.03 -16.07
C GLU A 157 -23.14 8.63 -16.09
N PRO A 158 -23.33 9.88 -16.56
CA PRO A 158 -24.60 10.60 -16.40
C PRO A 158 -25.78 9.89 -17.09
N ASP A 159 -25.54 9.26 -18.24
CA ASP A 159 -26.59 8.60 -19.01
C ASP A 159 -27.12 7.33 -18.34
N ARG A 160 -26.27 6.62 -17.58
CA ARG A 160 -26.63 5.38 -16.88
C ARG A 160 -27.62 5.61 -15.74
N TYR A 161 -27.57 6.80 -15.13
CA TYR A 161 -28.32 7.13 -13.91
C TYR A 161 -29.46 8.14 -14.16
N ARG A 162 -29.95 8.28 -15.41
CA ARG A 162 -31.15 9.08 -15.72
C ARG A 162 -32.46 8.45 -15.20
N VAL A 163 -32.47 7.14 -15.00
CA VAL A 163 -33.65 6.36 -14.61
C VAL A 163 -33.78 6.33 -13.07
N PRO A 164 -34.95 6.65 -12.49
CA PRO A 164 -35.14 6.72 -11.02
C PRO A 164 -34.73 5.46 -10.27
N GLU A 165 -35.02 4.28 -10.80
CA GLU A 165 -34.68 2.99 -10.19
C GLU A 165 -33.16 2.84 -10.03
N ARG A 166 -32.38 3.22 -11.05
CA ARG A 166 -30.92 3.20 -11.01
C ARG A 166 -30.36 4.21 -10.01
N GLN A 167 -31.01 5.35 -9.83
CA GLN A 167 -30.61 6.32 -8.81
C GLN A 167 -30.83 5.79 -7.40
N VAL A 168 -31.92 5.07 -7.15
CA VAL A 168 -32.18 4.43 -5.83
C VAL A 168 -31.12 3.36 -5.54
N GLU A 169 -30.79 2.52 -6.52
CA GLU A 169 -29.71 1.53 -6.40
C GLU A 169 -28.36 2.20 -6.10
N LEU A 170 -28.02 3.28 -6.83
CA LEU A 170 -26.77 4.00 -6.62
C LEU A 170 -26.70 4.64 -5.23
N ARG A 171 -27.79 5.24 -4.73
CA ARG A 171 -27.83 5.80 -3.36
C ARG A 171 -27.61 4.73 -2.30
N ARG A 172 -28.22 3.54 -2.46
CA ARG A 172 -28.00 2.41 -1.54
C ARG A 172 -26.55 1.94 -1.57
N TRP A 173 -25.97 1.82 -2.76
CA TRP A 173 -24.55 1.48 -2.91
C TRP A 173 -23.65 2.54 -2.24
N ALA A 174 -23.89 3.82 -2.50
CA ALA A 174 -23.09 4.91 -1.97
C ALA A 174 -23.16 4.99 -0.44
N ALA A 175 -24.34 4.79 0.15
CA ALA A 175 -24.52 4.70 1.59
C ALA A 175 -23.74 3.51 2.19
N ALA A 176 -23.80 2.33 1.55
CA ALA A 176 -23.06 1.16 1.99
C ALA A 176 -21.53 1.35 1.88
N GLN A 177 -21.04 1.99 0.82
CA GLN A 177 -19.61 2.28 0.67
C GLN A 177 -19.13 3.33 1.67
N ALA A 178 -19.88 4.42 1.89
CA ALA A 178 -19.54 5.42 2.90
C ALA A 178 -19.47 4.79 4.31
N GLN A 179 -20.40 3.89 4.65
CA GLN A 179 -20.36 3.11 5.89
C GLN A 179 -19.06 2.29 5.98
N ARG A 180 -18.69 1.59 4.90
CA ARG A 180 -17.47 0.79 4.82
C ARG A 180 -16.20 1.64 4.96
N TYR A 181 -16.15 2.82 4.33
CA TYR A 181 -15.02 3.74 4.46
C TYR A 181 -14.86 4.25 5.88
N ARG A 182 -15.96 4.60 6.57
CA ARG A 182 -15.90 4.97 8.00
C ARG A 182 -15.38 3.83 8.88
N GLN A 183 -15.80 2.59 8.63
CA GLN A 183 -15.28 1.43 9.36
C GLN A 183 -13.79 1.22 9.14
N MET A 184 -13.30 1.40 7.91
CA MET A 184 -11.86 1.29 7.61
C MET A 184 -11.06 2.45 8.21
N GLU A 185 -11.60 3.67 8.25
CA GLU A 185 -10.96 4.79 8.97
C GLU A 185 -10.85 4.51 10.48
N GLN A 186 -11.89 3.95 11.10
CA GLN A 186 -11.84 3.53 12.49
C GLN A 186 -10.78 2.45 12.72
N LEU A 187 -10.61 1.52 11.78
CA LEU A 187 -9.54 0.52 11.80
C LEU A 187 -8.16 1.17 11.75
N VAL A 188 -7.94 2.10 10.83
CA VAL A 188 -6.68 2.86 10.70
C VAL A 188 -6.37 3.62 11.99
N THR A 189 -7.35 4.39 12.50
CA THR A 189 -7.18 5.23 13.70
C THR A 189 -6.95 4.40 14.96
N SER A 190 -7.64 3.28 15.12
CA SER A 190 -7.42 2.38 16.27
C SER A 190 -6.06 1.69 16.19
N THR A 191 -5.63 1.27 15.00
CA THR A 191 -4.31 0.66 14.78
C THR A 191 -3.18 1.65 15.09
N GLN A 192 -3.29 2.90 14.62
CA GLN A 192 -2.32 3.95 14.92
C GLN A 192 -2.18 4.21 16.42
N ARG A 193 -3.32 4.30 17.14
CA ARG A 193 -3.33 4.49 18.60
C ARG A 193 -2.69 3.31 19.32
N GLN A 194 -2.97 2.08 18.90
CA GLN A 194 -2.37 0.89 19.48
C GLN A 194 -0.84 0.91 19.32
N VAL A 195 -0.34 1.14 18.10
CA VAL A 195 1.11 1.20 17.84
C VAL A 195 1.78 2.32 18.63
N ALA A 196 1.15 3.49 18.75
CA ALA A 196 1.67 4.58 19.56
C ALA A 196 1.74 4.22 21.06
N ALA A 197 0.73 3.52 21.58
CA ALA A 197 0.73 3.03 22.96
C ALA A 197 1.82 1.98 23.19
N ASP A 198 1.99 1.03 22.27
CA ASP A 198 3.01 -0.01 22.35
C ASP A 198 4.43 0.59 22.32
N LEU A 199 4.69 1.56 21.44
CA LEU A 199 5.97 2.26 21.39
C LEU A 199 6.24 3.06 22.67
N SER A 200 5.21 3.65 23.28
CA SER A 200 5.35 4.38 24.54
C SER A 200 5.65 3.44 25.72
N ALA A 201 5.06 2.24 25.73
CA ALA A 201 5.30 1.25 26.77
C ALA A 201 6.70 0.62 26.70
N HIS A 202 7.22 0.36 25.50
CA HIS A 202 8.55 -0.25 25.31
C HIS A 202 9.68 0.79 25.24
N GLY A 203 9.35 2.07 25.02
CA GLY A 203 10.29 3.18 24.92
C GLY A 203 10.63 3.86 26.24
N GLN A 204 10.03 3.46 27.38
CA GLN A 204 10.52 3.89 28.70
C GLN A 204 11.73 3.02 29.08
N PRO A 205 12.97 3.54 29.02
CA PRO A 205 14.11 2.81 29.57
C PRO A 205 13.82 2.54 31.04
N SER A 206 13.88 1.27 31.46
CA SER A 206 13.81 0.88 32.87
C SER A 206 14.86 1.66 33.65
N THR A 207 14.45 2.74 34.30
CA THR A 207 15.31 3.65 35.07
C THR A 207 15.48 3.18 36.52
N GLU A 208 15.28 1.89 36.77
CA GLU A 208 15.22 1.26 38.09
C GLU A 208 15.90 -0.12 37.97
N ARG A 209 16.92 -0.53 38.73
CA ARG A 209 17.51 -0.05 40.00
C ARG A 209 18.99 -0.46 40.04
N CYS A 210 19.92 0.51 40.02
CA CYS A 210 21.20 0.32 40.69
C CYS A 210 20.99 0.68 42.16
N ASN A 211 20.46 -0.27 42.94
CA ASN A 211 20.58 -0.20 44.39
C ASN A 211 22.00 -0.65 44.74
N THR A 212 22.87 0.33 44.96
CA THR A 212 24.10 0.17 45.72
C THR A 212 23.72 -0.19 47.16
N GLY A 213 23.95 -1.44 47.53
CA GLY A 213 24.06 -1.91 48.91
C GLY A 213 25.38 -2.64 49.07
#